data_AF-A0A0D6KPX0-F1
#
_entry.id   AF-A0A0D6KPX0-F1
#
_cell.length_a   1.000
_cell.length_b   1.000
_cell.length_c   1.000
_cell.angle_alpha   90.00
_cell.angle_beta   90.00
_cell.angle_gamma   90.00
#
_symmetry.space_group_name_H-M   'P 1'
#
loop_
_entity.id
_entity.type
_entity.pdbx_description
1 polymer ?
#
loop_
_entity_poly.entity_id
_entity_poly.type
_entity_poly.pdbx_seq_one_letter_code
_entity_poly.pdbx_strand_id
1 'polypeptide(L)'
;MAKVNVSLTVQVVGGPTINVAKELAVEAYDKIDISIEPGKDISVEVQPSEGKRISFLLIKSSIYSDAKKNIKLSYGIDSSDKIDLDQPHFYLGSGVVSLLGSDPKILKFNLKNGPENKPENKAELEILVGRDATPEPTT
;
A
#
# COMPACT_ATOMS: atom_id res chain seq x y z
N MET A 1 7.72 20.64 4.89
CA MET A 1 6.50 20.08 4.26
C MET A 1 6.86 19.61 2.86
N ALA A 2 6.54 18.36 2.55
CA ALA A 2 6.69 17.79 1.23
C ALA A 2 5.36 17.83 0.46
N LYS A 3 5.44 17.67 -0.85
CA LYS A 3 4.26 17.66 -1.74
C LYS A 3 4.27 16.39 -2.57
N VAL A 4 3.14 15.70 -2.60
CA VAL A 4 2.92 14.56 -3.50
C VAL A 4 1.97 15.02 -4.59
N ASN A 5 2.46 15.04 -5.83
CA ASN A 5 1.62 15.26 -6.99
C ASN A 5 1.02 13.93 -7.44
N VAL A 6 -0.30 13.84 -7.39
CA VAL A 6 -1.05 12.67 -7.84
C VAL A 6 -1.70 12.99 -9.18
N SER A 7 -1.45 12.12 -10.17
CA SER A 7 -2.17 12.10 -11.44
C SER A 7 -2.61 10.67 -11.74
N LEU A 8 -3.91 10.43 -11.74
CA LEU A 8 -4.53 9.15 -12.08
C LEU A 8 -5.40 9.32 -13.31
N THR A 9 -5.18 8.46 -14.30
CA THR A 9 -5.98 8.40 -15.51
C THR A 9 -6.56 7.00 -15.62
N VAL A 10 -7.89 6.91 -15.63
CA VAL A 10 -8.63 5.66 -15.81
C VAL A 10 -9.30 5.72 -17.19
N GLN A 11 -8.95 4.78 -18.06
CA GLN A 11 -9.46 4.69 -19.41
C GLN A 11 -10.19 3.38 -19.62
N VAL A 12 -11.44 3.46 -20.05
CA VAL A 12 -12.20 2.30 -20.49
C VAL A 12 -12.01 2.15 -21.99
N VAL A 13 -11.59 0.97 -22.46
CA VAL A 13 -11.42 0.70 -23.89
C VAL A 13 -12.75 0.90 -24.62
N GLY A 14 -12.78 1.81 -25.60
CA GLY A 14 -14.00 2.20 -26.31
C GLY A 14 -15.00 3.03 -25.48
N GLY A 15 -14.58 3.51 -24.32
CA GLY A 15 -15.43 4.19 -23.35
C GLY A 15 -14.83 5.48 -22.79
N PRO A 16 -15.31 5.95 -21.63
CA PRO A 16 -14.89 7.22 -21.06
C PRO A 16 -13.46 7.19 -20.55
N THR A 17 -12.89 8.39 -20.46
CA THR A 17 -11.65 8.66 -19.72
C THR A 17 -11.99 9.51 -18.51
N ILE A 18 -11.53 9.09 -17.33
CA ILE A 18 -11.65 9.81 -16.06
C ILE A 18 -10.25 10.20 -15.62
N ASN A 19 -10.04 11.48 -15.32
CA ASN A 19 -8.78 12.01 -14.83
C ASN A 19 -8.94 12.57 -13.42
N VAL A 20 -7.98 12.28 -12.55
CA VAL A 20 -7.86 12.84 -11.21
C VAL A 20 -6.46 13.42 -11.08
N ALA A 21 -6.37 14.73 -10.84
CA ALA A 21 -5.11 15.42 -10.59
C ALA A 21 -5.21 16.20 -9.28
N LYS A 22 -4.30 15.97 -8.34
CA LYS A 22 -4.31 16.63 -7.03
C LYS A 22 -2.91 16.76 -6.45
N GLU A 23 -2.65 17.88 -5.80
CA GLU A 23 -1.49 18.04 -4.92
C GLU A 23 -1.89 17.68 -3.48
N LEU A 24 -1.12 16.79 -2.85
CA LEU A 24 -1.27 16.46 -1.44
C LEU A 24 -0.16 17.13 -0.65
N ALA A 25 -0.53 17.96 0.32
CA ALA A 25 0.38 18.40 1.35
C ALA A 25 0.61 17.23 2.32
N VAL A 26 1.87 16.82 2.47
CA VAL A 26 2.28 15.81 3.45
C VAL A 26 3.45 16.37 4.26
N GLU A 27 3.53 16.03 5.52
CA GLU A 27 4.66 16.46 6.34
C GLU A 27 5.91 15.63 6.05
N ALA A 28 5.69 14.33 5.86
CA ALA A 28 6.72 13.35 5.53
C ALA A 28 6.16 12.32 4.56
N TYR A 29 7.05 11.76 3.76
CA TYR A 29 6.77 10.60 2.92
C TYR A 29 7.92 9.62 3.04
N ASP A 30 7.61 8.34 2.84
CA ASP A 30 8.62 7.28 2.73
C ASP A 30 8.31 6.41 1.52
N LYS A 31 9.36 6.08 0.76
CA LYS A 31 9.33 5.05 -0.27
C LYS A 31 10.09 3.84 0.28
N ILE A 32 9.44 2.70 0.28
CA ILE A 32 9.98 1.46 0.83
C ILE A 32 9.92 0.41 -0.27
N ASP A 33 11.08 -0.15 -0.60
CA ASP A 33 11.22 -1.23 -1.56
C ASP A 33 11.62 -2.51 -0.82
N ILE A 34 10.85 -3.59 -0.98
CA ILE A 34 11.15 -4.89 -0.36
C ILE A 34 11.00 -6.04 -1.36
N SER A 35 11.71 -7.12 -1.10
CA SER A 35 11.65 -8.37 -1.86
C SER A 35 11.18 -9.49 -0.93
N ILE A 36 10.11 -10.20 -1.29
CA ILE A 36 9.58 -11.33 -0.50
C ILE A 36 9.60 -12.62 -1.31
N GLU A 37 10.30 -13.63 -0.80
CA GLU A 37 10.35 -14.97 -1.41
C GLU A 37 9.07 -15.77 -1.10
N PRO A 38 8.71 -16.76 -1.93
CA PRO A 38 7.60 -17.64 -1.63
C PRO A 38 7.75 -18.36 -0.28
N GLY A 39 6.65 -18.44 0.47
CA GLY A 39 6.60 -19.01 1.81
C GLY A 39 7.15 -18.11 2.93
N LYS A 40 7.50 -16.85 2.64
CA LYS A 40 8.02 -15.89 3.63
C LYS A 40 7.00 -14.81 3.99
N ASP A 41 7.30 -14.16 5.11
CA ASP A 41 6.61 -12.98 5.63
C ASP A 41 7.63 -11.85 5.81
N ILE A 42 7.21 -10.61 5.57
CA ILE A 42 7.99 -9.40 5.87
C ILE A 42 7.08 -8.37 6.53
N SER A 43 7.55 -7.80 7.63
CA SER A 43 6.90 -6.67 8.30
C SER A 43 7.57 -5.37 7.84
N VAL A 44 6.75 -4.39 7.47
CA VAL A 44 7.19 -3.06 7.07
C VAL A 44 6.57 -2.05 8.02
N GLU A 45 7.41 -1.28 8.71
CA GLU A 45 6.97 -0.14 9.49
C GLU A 45 6.64 1.03 8.55
N VAL A 46 5.39 1.47 8.55
CA VAL A 46 4.91 2.55 7.67
C VAL A 46 4.66 3.86 8.42
N GLN A 47 4.86 3.88 9.74
CA GLN A 47 4.99 5.11 10.53
C GLN A 47 5.76 4.88 11.85
N PRO A 48 6.60 5.84 12.27
CA PRO A 48 7.51 5.69 13.41
C PRO A 48 6.88 5.94 14.78
N SER A 49 5.68 6.52 14.88
CA SER A 49 5.07 6.87 16.17
C SER A 49 3.57 7.05 16.09
N GLU A 50 2.92 7.14 17.25
CA GLU A 50 1.54 7.63 17.36
C GLU A 50 1.44 9.09 16.91
N GLY A 51 0.34 9.43 16.23
CA GLY A 51 0.01 10.82 15.87
C GLY A 51 0.31 11.26 14.43
N LYS A 52 0.87 10.41 13.55
CA LYS A 52 1.04 10.74 12.12
C LYS A 52 0.02 10.00 11.26
N ARG A 53 -1.07 10.67 10.90
CA ARG A 53 -2.14 10.06 10.09
C ARG A 53 -1.64 9.82 8.68
N ILE A 54 -1.61 8.54 8.26
CA ILE A 54 -1.38 8.19 6.87
C ILE A 54 -2.54 8.80 6.06
N SER A 55 -2.22 9.71 5.14
CA SER A 55 -3.19 10.37 4.25
C SER A 55 -3.10 9.84 2.82
N PHE A 56 -2.05 9.08 2.53
CA PHE A 56 -1.75 8.50 1.23
C PHE A 56 -1.00 7.18 1.43
N LEU A 57 -1.44 6.12 0.74
CA LEU A 57 -0.74 4.85 0.68
C LEU A 57 -0.89 4.25 -0.73
N LEU A 58 0.23 3.96 -1.37
CA LEU A 58 0.31 3.19 -2.61
C LEU A 58 1.10 1.91 -2.32
N ILE A 59 0.54 0.77 -2.69
CA ILE A 59 1.21 -0.53 -2.64
C ILE A 59 1.14 -1.12 -4.05
N LYS A 60 2.30 -1.36 -4.67
CA LYS A 60 2.40 -2.10 -5.93
C LYS A 60 3.38 -3.26 -5.79
N SER A 61 3.25 -4.24 -6.67
CA SER A 61 4.06 -5.46 -6.66
C SER A 61 4.42 -5.87 -8.08
N SER A 62 5.57 -6.54 -8.25
CA SER A 62 5.94 -7.19 -9.52
C SER A 62 5.09 -8.42 -9.83
N ILE A 63 4.53 -9.07 -8.81
CA ILE A 63 3.58 -10.18 -8.92
C ILE A 63 2.36 -9.95 -8.04
N TYR A 64 1.19 -10.35 -8.51
CA TYR A 64 -0.07 -10.17 -7.79
C TYR A 64 -0.69 -11.52 -7.45
N SER A 65 -1.53 -11.53 -6.42
CA SER A 65 -2.37 -12.68 -6.09
C SER A 65 -3.21 -13.07 -7.30
N ASP A 66 -3.14 -14.35 -7.68
CA ASP A 66 -3.85 -14.88 -8.84
C ASP A 66 -4.20 -16.34 -8.57
N ALA A 67 -5.49 -16.57 -8.29
CA ALA A 67 -6.01 -17.89 -7.98
C ALA A 67 -5.79 -18.90 -9.11
N LYS A 68 -5.81 -18.47 -10.39
CA LYS A 68 -5.61 -19.37 -11.54
C LYS A 68 -4.16 -19.84 -11.66
N LYS A 69 -3.22 -19.01 -11.19
CA LYS A 69 -1.78 -19.32 -11.17
C LYS A 69 -1.30 -19.85 -9.82
N ASN A 70 -2.21 -20.04 -8.87
CA ASN A 70 -1.91 -20.42 -7.49
C ASN A 70 -0.89 -19.48 -6.80
N ILE A 71 -0.94 -18.18 -7.12
CA ILE A 71 -0.14 -17.15 -6.46
C ILE A 71 -0.98 -16.55 -5.35
N LYS A 72 -0.44 -16.45 -4.14
CA LYS A 72 -1.13 -15.87 -2.98
C LYS A 72 -0.24 -14.86 -2.27
N LEU A 73 -0.40 -13.60 -2.66
CA LEU A 73 0.23 -12.44 -2.04
C LEU A 73 -0.83 -11.64 -1.29
N SER A 74 -0.56 -11.33 -0.03
CA SER A 74 -1.47 -10.58 0.83
C SER A 74 -0.70 -9.72 1.83
N TYR A 75 -1.38 -8.77 2.45
CA TYR A 75 -0.86 -8.05 3.59
C TYR A 75 -1.93 -7.87 4.66
N GLY A 76 -1.51 -7.86 5.93
CA GLY A 76 -2.36 -7.41 7.05
C GLY A 76 -1.87 -6.06 7.56
N ILE A 77 -2.79 -5.27 8.13
CA ILE A 77 -2.44 -4.09 8.92
C ILE A 77 -2.42 -4.49 10.40
N ASP A 78 -1.28 -4.37 11.04
CA ASP A 78 -1.10 -4.75 12.45
C ASP A 78 -1.64 -6.17 12.73
N SER A 79 -2.75 -6.29 13.47
CA SER A 79 -3.41 -7.57 13.82
C SER A 79 -4.71 -7.82 13.06
N SER A 80 -4.98 -7.08 11.99
CA SER A 80 -6.21 -7.21 11.18
C SER A 80 -6.20 -8.40 10.22
N ASP A 81 -7.36 -8.64 9.60
CA ASP A 81 -7.50 -9.63 8.53
C ASP A 81 -6.60 -9.30 7.34
N LYS A 82 -6.19 -10.35 6.64
CA LYS A 82 -5.35 -10.22 5.45
C LYS A 82 -6.16 -9.69 4.27
N ILE A 83 -5.59 -8.72 3.59
CA ILE A 83 -6.06 -8.18 2.32
C ILE A 83 -5.22 -8.81 1.22
N ASP A 84 -5.86 -9.50 0.27
CA ASP A 84 -5.16 -10.01 -0.91
C ASP A 84 -4.70 -8.84 -1.80
N LEU A 85 -3.45 -8.86 -2.25
CA LEU A 85 -2.90 -7.87 -3.17
C LEU A 85 -2.99 -8.45 -4.57
N ASP A 86 -4.16 -8.34 -5.20
CA ASP A 86 -4.46 -8.86 -6.54
C ASP A 86 -4.27 -7.81 -7.65
N GLN A 87 -4.12 -6.54 -7.27
CA GLN A 87 -3.82 -5.38 -8.11
C GLN A 87 -3.04 -4.32 -7.29
N PRO A 88 -2.48 -3.25 -7.90
CA PRO A 88 -1.99 -2.13 -7.13
C PRO A 88 -3.10 -1.55 -6.24
N HIS A 89 -2.82 -1.36 -4.94
CA HIS A 89 -3.75 -0.72 -4.03
C HIS A 89 -3.38 0.74 -3.85
N PHE A 90 -4.36 1.61 -4.04
CA PHE A 90 -4.19 3.05 -3.99
C PHE A 90 -5.20 3.68 -3.04
N TYR A 91 -4.72 4.12 -1.88
CA TYR A 91 -5.51 4.76 -0.84
C TYR A 91 -5.19 6.25 -0.85
N LEU A 92 -6.17 7.05 -1.29
CA LEU A 92 -6.05 8.49 -1.41
C LEU A 92 -7.01 9.20 -0.44
N GLY A 93 -6.45 9.81 0.61
CA GLY A 93 -7.18 10.57 1.63
C GLY A 93 -7.39 9.79 2.93
N SER A 94 -7.49 10.52 4.04
CA SER A 94 -7.61 9.95 5.39
C SER A 94 -8.85 9.07 5.57
N GLY A 95 -9.98 9.41 4.94
CA GLY A 95 -11.21 8.62 5.04
C GLY A 95 -11.06 7.19 4.51
N VAL A 96 -10.44 7.01 3.33
CA VAL A 96 -10.23 5.66 2.79
C VAL A 96 -9.13 4.91 3.53
N VAL A 97 -8.09 5.62 4.01
CA VAL A 97 -7.04 5.01 4.84
C VAL A 97 -7.60 4.53 6.18
N SER A 98 -8.58 5.22 6.78
CA SER A 98 -9.20 4.78 8.04
C SER A 98 -9.93 3.45 7.94
N LEU A 99 -10.28 2.99 6.73
CA LEU A 99 -10.83 1.65 6.51
C LEU A 99 -9.81 0.54 6.79
N LEU A 100 -8.51 0.88 6.82
CA LEU A 100 -7.43 -0.03 7.16
C LEU A 100 -7.24 -0.17 8.69
N GLY A 101 -8.00 0.57 9.49
CA GLY A 101 -7.90 0.62 10.95
C GLY A 101 -7.43 1.98 11.46
N SER A 102 -7.35 2.11 12.79
CA SER A 102 -6.81 3.30 13.45
C SER A 102 -5.29 3.34 13.27
N ASP A 103 -4.82 4.21 12.38
CA ASP A 103 -3.41 4.54 12.15
C ASP A 103 -2.51 3.31 11.89
N PRO A 104 -2.46 2.80 10.64
CA PRO A 104 -1.66 1.62 10.28
C PRO A 104 -0.20 1.81 10.68
N LYS A 105 0.33 1.03 11.63
CA LYS A 105 1.75 1.12 12.02
C LYS A 105 2.62 0.19 11.21
N ILE A 106 2.17 -1.05 11.06
CA ILE A 106 2.90 -2.12 10.38
C ILE A 106 2.04 -2.72 9.28
N LEU A 107 2.62 -2.83 8.09
CA LEU A 107 2.10 -3.68 7.01
C LEU A 107 2.86 -5.00 7.04
N LYS A 108 2.15 -6.10 7.30
CA LYS A 108 2.73 -7.44 7.29
C LYS A 108 2.40 -8.14 5.98
N PHE A 109 3.37 -8.18 5.07
CA PHE A 109 3.26 -8.86 3.78
C PHE A 109 3.54 -10.36 3.92
N ASN A 110 2.81 -11.15 3.14
CA ASN A 110 2.94 -12.60 3.09
C ASN A 110 2.78 -13.06 1.64
N LEU A 111 3.83 -13.66 1.07
CA LEU A 111 3.78 -14.38 -0.20
C LEU A 111 3.68 -15.87 0.13
N LYS A 112 2.46 -16.36 0.39
CA LYS A 112 2.26 -17.76 0.78
C LYS A 112 2.70 -18.71 -0.33
N ASN A 113 2.27 -18.41 -1.56
CA ASN A 113 2.64 -19.14 -2.78
C ASN A 113 3.06 -18.12 -3.84
N GLY A 114 4.16 -18.37 -4.55
CA GLY A 114 4.62 -17.56 -5.68
C GLY A 114 4.60 -18.34 -6.99
N PRO A 115 4.95 -17.72 -8.13
CA PRO A 115 5.09 -18.41 -9.40
C PRO A 115 6.01 -19.62 -9.24
N GLU A 116 5.53 -20.81 -9.62
CA GLU A 116 6.27 -22.09 -9.48
C GLU A 116 6.79 -22.41 -8.05
N ASN A 117 6.45 -21.60 -7.05
CA ASN A 117 6.95 -21.65 -5.67
C ASN A 117 8.48 -21.76 -5.54
N LYS A 118 9.24 -21.06 -6.40
CA LYS A 118 10.70 -21.06 -6.35
C LYS A 118 11.25 -19.75 -5.74
N PRO A 119 12.36 -19.76 -4.98
CA PRO A 119 12.92 -18.57 -4.34
C PRO A 119 13.22 -17.41 -5.32
N GLU A 120 13.61 -17.72 -6.55
CA GLU A 120 13.85 -16.72 -7.61
C GLU A 120 12.59 -15.97 -8.04
N ASN A 121 11.40 -16.52 -7.79
CA ASN A 121 10.11 -15.93 -8.13
C ASN A 121 9.57 -15.07 -6.97
N LYS A 122 10.43 -14.20 -6.47
CA LYS A 122 10.14 -13.25 -5.39
C LYS A 122 9.22 -12.12 -5.86
N ALA A 123 8.38 -11.62 -4.95
CA ALA A 123 7.63 -10.39 -5.20
C ALA A 123 8.48 -9.18 -4.81
N GLU A 124 8.64 -8.24 -5.74
CA GLU A 124 9.23 -6.93 -5.50
C GLU A 124 8.08 -5.96 -5.21
N LEU A 125 7.99 -5.51 -3.97
CA LEU A 125 6.97 -4.57 -3.51
C LEU A 125 7.56 -3.18 -3.44
N GLU A 126 6.82 -2.20 -3.94
CA GLU A 126 7.09 -0.78 -3.72
C GLU A 126 5.90 -0.18 -2.97
N ILE A 127 6.23 0.45 -1.84
CA ILE A 127 5.27 1.06 -0.94
C ILE A 127 5.62 2.54 -0.85
N LEU A 128 4.67 3.41 -1.17
CA LEU A 128 4.81 4.85 -0.99
C LEU A 128 3.76 5.32 0.02
N VAL A 129 4.22 5.89 1.12
CA VAL A 129 3.35 6.41 2.18
C VAL A 129 3.52 7.92 2.30
N GLY A 130 2.41 8.63 2.47
CA GLY A 130 2.38 10.05 2.78
C GLY A 130 1.65 10.27 4.09
N ARG A 131 2.23 11.08 4.97
CA ARG A 131 1.74 11.31 6.33
C ARG A 131 1.39 12.78 6.54
N ASP A 132 0.28 12.99 7.23
CA ASP A 132 -0.12 14.29 7.78
C ASP A 132 0.09 14.24 9.30
N ALA A 133 0.89 15.17 9.85
CA ALA A 133 1.04 15.32 11.30
C ALA A 133 0.47 16.64 11.81
N THR A 134 -0.55 17.18 11.13
CA THR A 134 -1.41 18.23 11.73
C THR A 134 -1.85 17.74 13.12
N PRO A 135 -1.40 18.38 14.21
CA PRO A 135 -1.72 17.93 15.57
C PRO A 135 -3.23 17.93 15.78
N GLU A 136 -3.77 16.96 16.52
CA GLU A 136 -5.14 17.09 17.00
C GLU A 136 -5.25 18.37 17.84
N PRO A 137 -6.28 19.21 17.64
CA PRO A 137 -6.52 20.32 18.54
C PRO A 137 -6.77 19.73 19.93
N THR A 138 -5.92 20.09 20.90
CA THR A 138 -6.15 19.76 22.31
C THR A 138 -7.47 20.38 22.74
N THR A 139 -8.49 19.55 22.98
CA THR A 139 -9.76 19.95 23.61
C THR A 139 -9.62 20.12 25.11
#